data_AF-A0A0S8CGM3-F1
#
_entry.id   AF-A0A0S8CGM3-F1
#
_cell.length_a   1.000
_cell.length_b   1.000
_cell.length_c   1.000
_cell.angle_alpha   90.00
_cell.angle_beta   90.00
_cell.angle_gamma   90.00
#
_symmetry.space_group_name_H-M   'P 1'
#
loop_
_entity.id
_entity.type
_entity.pdbx_description
1 polymer ?
#
loop_
_entity_poly.entity_id
_entity_poly.type
_entity_poly.pdbx_seq_one_letter_code
_entity_poly.pdbx_strand_id
1 'polypeptide(L)' 'MNRTQTVKLRAMVWYGDTEIDINFPESWDVHVCAMKGQNAPVLTDAGIREAFARPIGTKKHKGACLR' A
#
# COMPACT_ATOMS: atom_id res chain seq x y z
N MET A 1 -2.52 -34.68 -15.14
CA MET A 1 -2.49 -33.21 -15.31
C MET A 1 -2.29 -32.61 -13.94
N ASN A 2 -1.19 -31.90 -13.71
CA ASN A 2 -0.94 -31.29 -12.39
C ASN A 2 -1.79 -30.03 -12.29
N ARG A 3 -2.67 -29.98 -11.28
CA ARG A 3 -3.51 -28.82 -10.99
C ARG A 3 -2.64 -27.67 -10.44
N THR A 4 -3.03 -26.44 -10.74
CA THR A 4 -2.28 -25.22 -10.38
C THR A 4 -3.17 -24.21 -9.66
N GLN A 5 -2.58 -23.43 -8.77
CA GLN A 5 -3.18 -22.27 -8.13
C GLN A 5 -2.50 -20.97 -8.59
N THR A 6 -3.26 -19.89 -8.76
CA THR A 6 -2.77 -18.60 -9.24
C THR A 6 -2.82 -17.57 -8.12
N VAL A 7 -1.72 -16.85 -7.90
CA VAL A 7 -1.61 -15.74 -6.95
C VAL A 7 -1.36 -14.44 -7.72
N LYS A 8 -2.14 -13.41 -7.43
CA LYS A 8 -1.99 -12.06 -7.98
C LYS A 8 -1.10 -11.20 -7.11
N LEU A 9 -0.03 -10.65 -7.69
CA LEU A 9 0.89 -9.74 -7.00
C LEU A 9 1.06 -8.43 -7.78
N ARG A 10 1.24 -7.34 -7.05
CA ARG A 10 1.67 -6.05 -7.62
C ARG A 10 3.17 -6.10 -7.90
N ALA A 11 3.56 -5.59 -9.06
CA ALA A 11 4.94 -5.53 -9.54
C ALA A 11 5.19 -4.17 -10.20
N MET A 12 6.46 -3.83 -10.40
CA MET A 12 6.85 -2.62 -11.15
C MET A 12 6.29 -1.31 -10.56
N VAL A 13 6.25 -1.18 -9.23
CA VAL A 13 5.70 0.01 -8.53
C VAL A 13 6.32 1.32 -9.01
N TRP A 14 7.57 1.30 -9.46
CA TRP A 14 8.29 2.46 -9.99
C TRP A 14 8.11 2.71 -11.49
N TYR A 15 7.45 1.80 -12.21
CA TYR A 15 7.31 1.81 -13.67
C TYR A 15 5.86 1.67 -14.13
N GLY A 16 4.90 2.06 -13.28
CA GLY A 16 3.48 2.06 -13.62
C GLY A 16 2.60 1.06 -12.86
N ASP A 17 3.16 0.39 -11.85
CA ASP A 17 2.47 -0.47 -10.88
C ASP A 17 1.40 -1.40 -11.48
N THR A 18 1.83 -2.59 -11.87
CA THR A 18 1.02 -3.57 -12.61
C THR A 18 0.75 -4.81 -11.78
N GLU A 19 -0.33 -5.52 -12.07
CA GLU A 19 -0.57 -6.85 -11.50
C GLU A 19 0.02 -7.95 -12.39
N ILE A 20 0.62 -8.95 -11.75
CA ILE A 20 1.11 -10.17 -12.39
C ILE A 20 0.46 -11.40 -11.74
N ASP A 21 0.15 -12.38 -12.57
CA ASP A 21 -0.32 -13.69 -12.14
C ASP A 21 0.88 -14.64 -12.02
N ILE A 22 1.03 -15.27 -10.86
CA ILE A 22 2.05 -16.29 -10.62
C ILE A 22 1.36 -17.63 -10.35
N ASN A 23 1.72 -18.64 -11.14
CA ASN A 23 1.15 -19.97 -11.03
C ASN A 23 2.05 -20.88 -10.18
N PHE A 24 1.44 -21.55 -9.22
CA PHE A 24 2.07 -22.54 -8.36
C PHE A 24 1.37 -23.89 -8.51
N PRO A 25 2.04 -25.01 -8.22
CA PRO A 25 1.38 -26.30 -8.06
C PRO A 25 0.34 -26.25 -6.95
N GLU A 26 -0.81 -26.90 -7.14
CA GLU A 26 -1.86 -26.96 -6.09
C GLU A 26 -1.43 -27.78 -4.85
N SER A 27 -0.37 -28.59 -4.98
CA SER A 27 0.20 -29.30 -3.83
C SER A 27 0.99 -28.39 -2.87
N TRP A 28 1.22 -27.13 -3.23
CA TRP A 28 1.96 -26.19 -2.41
C TRP A 28 1.04 -25.41 -1.49
N ASP A 29 1.45 -25.28 -0.23
CA ASP A 29 0.83 -24.34 0.71
C ASP A 29 1.47 -22.96 0.53
N VAL A 30 0.77 -22.05 -0.16
CA VAL A 30 1.30 -20.73 -0.55
C VAL A 30 0.63 -19.64 0.26
N HIS A 31 1.43 -18.79 0.92
CA HIS A 31 0.98 -17.69 1.74
C HIS A 31 1.42 -16.34 1.17
N VAL A 32 0.49 -15.39 1.04
CA VAL A 32 0.81 -14.00 0.68
C VAL A 32 1.03 -13.17 1.94
N CYS A 33 2.28 -12.81 2.21
CA CYS A 33 2.66 -11.99 3.36
C CYS A 33 2.51 -10.51 3.03
N ALA A 34 1.31 -9.96 3.17
CA ALA A 34 1.05 -8.54 2.93
C ALA A 34 1.68 -7.64 4.00
N MET A 35 2.17 -6.47 3.60
CA MET A 35 2.63 -5.44 4.53
C MET A 35 1.46 -4.85 5.33
N LYS A 36 1.75 -4.42 6.56
CA LYS A 36 0.78 -3.66 7.36
C LYS A 36 0.44 -2.36 6.62
N GLY A 37 -0.81 -2.24 6.19
CA GLY A 37 -1.28 -1.10 5.39
C GLY A 37 -1.56 -1.40 3.92
N GLN A 38 -1.35 -2.64 3.44
CA GLN A 38 -1.69 -3.04 2.06
C GLN A 38 -3.13 -2.68 1.66
N ASN A 39 -4.07 -2.85 2.58
CA ASN A 39 -5.48 -2.55 2.39
C ASN A 39 -5.90 -1.25 3.10
N ALA A 40 -4.94 -0.39 3.46
CA ALA A 40 -5.27 0.90 4.03
C ALA A 40 -6.03 1.74 3.00
N PRO A 41 -7.02 2.54 3.43
CA PRO A 41 -7.71 3.45 2.54
C PRO A 41 -6.72 4.45 1.93
N VAL A 42 -7.00 4.85 0.69
CA VAL A 42 -6.21 5.88 0.00
C VAL A 42 -6.21 7.15 0.85
N LEU A 43 -5.02 7.70 1.05
CA LEU A 43 -4.85 8.93 1.81
C LEU A 43 -5.55 10.08 1.09
N THR A 44 -6.57 10.65 1.74
CA THR A 44 -7.31 11.78 1.18
C THR A 44 -6.60 13.10 1.50
N ASP A 45 -6.84 14.10 0.66
CA ASP A 45 -6.36 15.46 0.87
C ASP A 45 -6.81 16.05 2.22
N ALA A 46 -8.04 15.76 2.64
CA ALA A 46 -8.53 16.11 3.98
C ALA A 46 -7.74 15.41 5.09
N GLY A 47 -7.44 14.11 4.94
CA GLY A 47 -6.63 13.34 5.89
C GLY A 47 -5.21 13.88 6.01
N ILE A 48 -4.61 14.31 4.90
CA ILE A 48 -3.29 14.97 4.91
C ILE A 48 -3.35 16.26 5.74
N ARG A 49 -4.34 17.13 5.49
CA ARG A 49 -4.47 18.38 6.24
C ARG A 49 -4.72 18.15 7.73
N GLU A 50 -5.51 17.14 8.08
CA GLU A 50 -5.74 16.78 9.48
C GLU A 50 -4.44 16.33 10.16
N ALA A 51 -3.66 15.47 9.51
CA ALA A 51 -2.39 14.97 10.05
C ALA A 51 -1.41 16.12 10.35
N PHE A 52 -1.31 17.11 9.46
CA PHE A 52 -0.51 18.32 9.72
C PHE A 52 -1.12 19.22 10.81
N ALA A 53 -2.44 19.24 10.96
CA ALA A 53 -3.10 20.02 12.00
C ALA A 53 -2.92 19.43 13.40
N ARG A 54 -2.64 18.13 13.50
CA ARG A 54 -2.53 17.35 14.75
C ARG A 54 -1.23 16.54 14.78
N PRO A 55 -0.06 17.19 14.81
CA PRO A 55 1.22 16.48 14.81
C PRO A 55 1.41 15.66 16.09
N ILE A 56 2.12 14.54 15.97
CA ILE A 56 2.46 13.67 17.08
C ILE A 56 3.82 14.10 17.63
N GLY A 57 3.90 14.35 18.94
CA GLY A 57 5.17 14.60 19.65
C GLY A 57 5.89 15.91 19.33
N THR A 58 5.31 16.79 18.49
CA THR A 58 5.92 18.07 18.10
C THR A 58 4.89 19.19 18.06
N LYS A 59 5.36 20.45 18.06
CA LYS A 59 4.47 21.60 17.87
C LYS A 59 4.00 21.66 16.41
N LYS A 60 2.73 22.03 16.22
CA LYS A 60 2.19 22.32 14.89
C LYS A 60 3.05 23.33 14.16
N HIS A 61 3.50 22.98 12.96
CA HIS A 61 4.15 23.92 12.07
C HIS A 61 3.12 25.00 11.69
N LYS A 62 3.30 26.21 12.18
CA LYS A 62 2.56 27.36 11.67
C LYS A 62 3.24 27.75 10.36
N GLY A 63 2.67 27.30 9.24
CA GLY A 63 3.12 27.79 7.92
C GLY A 63 3.15 29.31 7.97
N ALA A 64 4.27 29.91 7.57
CA ALA A 64 4.38 31.34 7.46
C ALA A 64 3.23 31.83 6.58
N CYS A 65 2.35 32.65 7.15
CA CYS A 65 1.38 33.39 6.36
C CYS A 65 2.20 34.30 5.44
N LEU A 66 2.40 33.88 4.20
CA LEU A 66 2.89 34.75 3.14
C LEU A 66 1.84 35.85 3.02
N ARG A 67 2.22 37.03 3.48
CA ARG A 67 1.45 38.27 3.32
C ARG A 67 1.30 38.62 1.84
#